data_AF-A0A9D7GIF1-F1
#
_entry.id   AF-A0A9D7GIF1-F1
#
_cell.length_a   1.000
_cell.length_b   1.000
_cell.length_c   1.000
_cell.angle_alpha   90.00
_cell.angle_beta   90.00
_cell.angle_gamma   90.00
#
_symmetry.space_group_name_H-M   'P 1'
#
loop_
_entity.id
_entity.type
_entity.pdbx_description
1 polymer ?
#
loop_
_entity_poly.entity_id
_entity_poly.type
_entity_poly.pdbx_seq_one_letter_code
_entity_poly.pdbx_strand_id
1 'polypeptide(L)'
;MLKSYDRYNAGITRKSFQYKTAVITNLLENWNSKPEFSNALHVIGANSWIEELTLKNNTFYEQYFTKAISSVPKAQSNKMKADIKAVFEELITDTTSFARVSPDHSKYNKLIKELTGIINTNYQPIANRHNRKKEPTTCTAG
;
A
#
# COMPACT_ATOMS: atom_id res chain seq x y z
N MET A 1 23.58 3.93 29.99
CA MET A 1 23.85 2.98 28.89
C MET A 1 23.06 1.68 28.97
N LEU A 2 22.98 0.95 30.10
CA LEU A 2 22.21 -0.31 30.14
C LEU A 2 20.72 -0.15 29.76
N LYS A 3 20.06 0.90 30.27
CA LYS A 3 18.66 1.20 29.91
C LYS A 3 18.45 1.53 28.42
N SER A 4 19.46 2.07 27.74
CA SER A 4 19.38 2.28 26.29
C SER A 4 19.55 0.94 25.56
N TYR A 5 20.52 0.12 25.96
CA TYR A 5 20.70 -1.24 25.40
C TYR A 5 19.40 -2.09 25.45
N ASP A 6 18.72 -2.13 26.58
CA ASP A 6 17.48 -2.91 26.74
C ASP A 6 16.38 -2.49 25.75
N ARG A 7 16.30 -1.18 25.45
CA ARG A 7 15.33 -0.64 24.48
C ARG A 7 15.60 -1.13 23.06
N TYR A 8 16.86 -1.24 22.67
CA TYR A 8 17.25 -1.66 21.32
C TYR A 8 17.35 -3.19 21.18
N ASN A 9 17.41 -3.94 22.29
CA ASN A 9 17.55 -5.41 22.27
C ASN A 9 16.21 -6.18 22.12
N ALA A 10 15.07 -5.54 22.36
CA ALA A 10 13.77 -6.21 22.38
C ALA A 10 13.45 -6.99 21.08
N GLY A 11 13.63 -8.31 21.12
CA GLY A 11 13.30 -9.23 20.04
C GLY A 11 14.18 -9.10 18.79
N ILE A 12 15.33 -8.41 18.87
CA ILE A 12 16.21 -8.13 17.73
C ILE A 12 16.69 -9.41 17.02
N THR A 13 16.87 -10.50 17.75
CA THR A 13 17.37 -11.79 17.23
C THR A 13 16.48 -12.38 16.15
N ARG A 14 15.16 -12.17 16.25
CA ARG A 14 14.14 -12.71 15.32
C ARG A 14 13.87 -11.81 14.12
N LYS A 15 14.51 -10.64 14.03
CA LYS A 15 14.28 -9.65 12.97
C LYS A 15 15.22 -9.87 11.77
N SER A 16 14.85 -9.25 10.64
CA SER A 16 15.68 -9.27 9.43
C SER A 16 17.05 -8.63 9.68
N PHE A 17 18.07 -9.01 8.91
CA PHE A 17 19.40 -8.42 9.02
C PHE A 17 19.40 -6.90 8.81
N GLN A 18 18.60 -6.40 7.86
CA GLN A 18 18.41 -4.97 7.65
C GLN A 18 17.90 -4.26 8.92
N TYR A 19 16.91 -4.86 9.59
CA TYR A 19 16.39 -4.32 10.84
C TYR A 19 17.46 -4.33 11.94
N LYS A 20 18.23 -5.43 12.05
CA LYS A 20 19.34 -5.53 13.01
C LYS A 20 20.37 -4.42 12.80
N THR A 21 20.79 -4.20 11.55
CA THR A 21 21.70 -3.11 11.19
C THR A 21 21.14 -1.75 11.58
N ALA A 22 19.87 -1.47 11.25
CA ALA A 22 19.23 -0.20 11.57
C ALA A 22 19.15 0.05 13.08
N VAL A 23 18.85 -0.99 13.86
CA VAL A 23 18.83 -0.92 15.33
C VAL A 23 20.21 -0.61 15.89
N ILE A 24 21.26 -1.24 15.38
CA ILE A 24 22.66 -0.96 15.79
C ILE A 24 23.05 0.48 15.43
N THR A 25 22.73 0.94 14.21
CA THR A 25 22.99 2.33 13.79
C THR A 25 22.30 3.33 14.72
N ASN A 26 21.01 3.15 14.98
CA ASN A 26 20.25 4.03 15.87
C ASN A 26 20.76 4.01 17.31
N LEU A 27 21.26 2.87 17.79
CA LEU A 27 21.88 2.75 19.11
C LEU A 27 23.17 3.59 19.18
N LEU A 28 24.05 3.43 18.18
CA LEU A 28 25.34 4.12 18.10
C LEU A 28 25.15 5.63 17.94
N GLU A 29 24.21 6.06 17.10
CA GLU A 29 23.84 7.47 16.96
C GLU A 29 23.36 8.05 18.28
N ASN A 30 22.46 7.37 18.99
CA ASN A 30 21.95 7.84 20.29
C ASN A 30 23.07 7.97 21.33
N TRP A 31 24.07 7.09 21.30
CA TRP A 31 25.22 7.16 22.20
C TRP A 31 26.18 8.30 21.84
N ASN A 32 26.31 8.65 20.56
CA ASN A 32 27.14 9.77 20.11
C ASN A 32 26.45 11.14 20.21
N SER A 33 25.13 11.21 20.00
CA SER A 33 24.39 12.47 19.99
C SER A 33 24.08 13.02 21.38
N LYS A 34 24.13 12.18 22.43
CA LYS A 34 23.84 12.61 23.81
C LYS A 34 25.13 12.82 24.58
N PRO A 35 25.39 14.03 25.11
CA PRO A 35 26.62 14.34 25.86
C PRO A 35 26.84 13.41 27.06
N GLU A 36 25.77 13.02 27.74
CA GLU A 36 25.83 12.08 28.87
C GLU A 36 26.43 10.72 28.48
N PHE A 37 26.12 10.25 27.27
CA PHE A 37 26.60 8.96 26.77
C PHE A 37 27.98 9.08 26.12
N SER A 38 28.24 10.13 25.35
CA SER A 38 29.57 10.33 24.76
C SER A 38 30.64 10.54 25.84
N ASN A 39 30.32 11.28 26.91
CA ASN A 39 31.24 11.49 28.04
C ASN A 39 31.47 10.18 28.80
N ALA A 40 30.43 9.38 29.03
CA ALA A 40 30.58 8.08 29.67
C ALA A 40 31.44 7.13 28.82
N LEU A 41 31.24 7.10 27.50
CA LEU A 41 32.06 6.31 26.55
C LEU A 41 33.53 6.74 26.56
N HIS A 42 33.77 8.05 26.63
CA HIS A 42 35.11 8.61 26.75
C HIS A 42 35.78 8.19 28.07
N VAL A 43 35.07 8.28 29.19
CA VAL A 43 35.59 7.90 30.53
C VAL A 43 35.96 6.42 30.61
N ILE A 44 35.17 5.54 29.99
CA ILE A 44 35.47 4.10 29.99
C ILE A 44 36.44 3.68 28.87
N GLY A 45 36.88 4.61 28.01
CA GLY A 45 37.79 4.34 26.91
C GLY A 45 37.20 3.50 25.78
N ALA A 46 35.88 3.50 25.60
CA ALA A 46 35.20 2.66 24.61
C ALA A 46 35.06 3.29 23.22
N ASN A 47 35.64 4.46 22.98
CA ASN A 47 35.48 5.18 21.71
C ASN A 47 35.97 4.36 20.51
N SER A 48 37.13 3.70 20.64
CA SER A 48 37.66 2.83 19.58
C SER A 48 36.73 1.65 19.27
N TRP A 49 36.06 1.11 20.29
CA TRP A 49 35.09 0.03 20.11
C TRP A 49 33.82 0.52 19.39
N ILE A 50 33.36 1.74 19.68
CA ILE A 50 32.23 2.35 18.97
C ILE A 50 32.57 2.59 17.49
N GLU A 51 33.76 3.07 17.21
CA GLU A 51 34.26 3.24 15.85
C GLU A 51 34.34 1.90 15.11
N GLU A 52 34.92 0.88 15.73
CA GLU A 52 35.00 -0.46 15.15
C GLU A 52 33.61 -1.06 14.90
N LEU A 53 32.70 -0.95 15.86
CA LEU A 53 31.34 -1.47 15.72
C LEU A 53 30.58 -0.76 14.60
N THR A 54 30.75 0.57 14.49
CA THR A 54 30.17 1.36 13.39
C THR A 54 30.69 0.87 12.05
N LEU A 55 32.02 0.72 11.92
CA LEU A 55 32.67 0.23 10.71
C LEU A 55 32.15 -1.16 10.33
N LYS A 56 32.16 -2.11 11.27
CA LYS A 56 31.71 -3.49 11.05
C LYS A 56 30.24 -3.56 10.64
N ASN A 57 29.36 -2.78 11.27
CA ASN A 57 27.94 -2.75 10.93
C ASN A 57 27.72 -2.22 9.50
N ASN A 58 28.44 -1.17 9.12
CA ASN A 58 28.38 -0.59 7.78
C ASN A 58 28.92 -1.55 6.71
N THR A 59 30.11 -2.12 6.93
CA THR A 59 30.71 -3.09 6.02
C THR A 59 29.81 -4.33 5.84
N PHE A 60 29.22 -4.84 6.92
CA PHE A 60 28.28 -5.95 6.84
C PHE A 60 27.06 -5.59 5.99
N TYR A 61 26.47 -4.43 6.21
CA TYR A 61 25.31 -3.96 5.45
C TYR A 61 25.60 -3.85 3.96
N GLU A 62 26.72 -3.24 3.58
CA GLU A 62 27.16 -3.11 2.19
C GLU A 62 27.34 -4.47 1.51
N GLN A 63 28.01 -5.40 2.19
CA GLN A 63 28.23 -6.75 1.67
C GLN A 63 26.92 -7.53 1.53
N TYR A 64 26.04 -7.43 2.53
CA TYR A 64 24.73 -8.08 2.51
C TYR A 64 23.87 -7.53 1.37
N PHE A 65 23.81 -6.21 1.22
CA PHE A 65 23.05 -5.54 0.17
C PHE A 65 23.58 -5.89 -1.23
N THR A 66 24.90 -5.90 -1.40
CA THR A 66 25.55 -6.28 -2.67
C THR A 66 25.21 -7.71 -3.06
N LYS A 67 25.28 -8.66 -2.11
CA LYS A 67 24.88 -10.06 -2.34
C LYS A 67 23.39 -10.21 -2.63
N ALA A 68 22.54 -9.47 -1.93
CA ALA A 68 21.11 -9.49 -2.17
C ALA A 68 20.78 -9.03 -3.61
N ILE A 69 21.41 -7.95 -4.09
CA ILE A 69 21.23 -7.46 -5.45
C ILE A 69 21.77 -8.44 -6.49
N SER A 70 22.96 -9.00 -6.28
CA SER A 70 23.57 -9.93 -7.25
C SER A 70 22.83 -11.27 -7.34
N SER A 71 22.09 -11.66 -6.30
CA SER A 71 21.32 -12.90 -6.27
C SER A 71 20.00 -12.87 -7.05
N VAL A 72 19.49 -11.69 -7.40
CA VAL A 72 18.26 -11.55 -8.20
C VAL A 72 18.64 -11.39 -9.68
N PRO A 73 18.32 -12.36 -10.56
CA PRO A 73 18.51 -12.20 -11.99
C PRO A 73 17.88 -10.89 -12.49
N LYS A 74 18.60 -10.08 -13.27
CA LYS A 74 18.12 -8.78 -13.77
C LYS A 74 16.74 -8.86 -14.44
N ALA A 75 16.48 -9.95 -15.17
CA ALA A 75 15.18 -10.21 -15.79
C ALA A 75 14.05 -10.36 -14.76
N GLN A 76 14.31 -11.06 -13.65
CA GLN A 76 13.37 -11.22 -12.54
C GLN A 76 13.12 -9.90 -11.82
N SER A 77 14.16 -9.06 -11.65
CA SER A 77 14.02 -7.71 -11.07
C SER A 77 13.15 -6.80 -11.95
N ASN A 78 13.32 -6.82 -13.27
CA ASN A 78 12.52 -6.00 -14.17
C ASN A 78 11.05 -6.44 -14.21
N LYS A 79 10.79 -7.76 -14.21
CA LYS A 79 9.42 -8.29 -14.10
C LYS A 79 8.76 -7.86 -12.79
N MET A 80 9.45 -8.05 -11.66
CA MET A 80 8.95 -7.63 -10.35
C MET A 80 8.65 -6.12 -10.28
N LYS A 81 9.48 -5.28 -10.89
CA LYS A 81 9.21 -3.83 -11.01
C LYS A 81 7.97 -3.52 -11.85
N ALA A 82 7.78 -4.22 -12.96
CA ALA A 82 6.59 -4.08 -13.79
C ALA A 82 5.32 -4.53 -13.05
N ASP A 83 5.40 -5.67 -12.34
CA ASP A 83 4.29 -6.22 -11.55
C ASP A 83 3.91 -5.25 -10.41
N ILE A 84 4.89 -4.71 -9.67
CA ILE A 84 4.64 -3.70 -8.63
C ILE A 84 4.00 -2.44 -9.21
N LYS A 85 4.48 -1.96 -10.35
CA LYS A 85 3.92 -0.79 -11.01
C LYS A 85 2.45 -1.02 -11.40
N ALA A 86 2.13 -2.18 -11.98
CA ALA A 86 0.78 -2.53 -12.37
C ALA A 86 -0.19 -2.54 -11.18
N VAL A 87 0.19 -3.19 -10.07
CA VAL A 87 -0.62 -3.23 -8.84
C VAL A 87 -0.80 -1.83 -8.25
N PHE A 88 0.22 -0.98 -8.32
CA PHE A 88 0.12 0.40 -7.82
C PHE A 88 -0.81 1.26 -8.69
N GLU A 89 -0.76 1.12 -10.01
CA GLU A 89 -1.67 1.80 -10.94
C GLU A 89 -3.13 1.33 -10.75
N GLU A 90 -3.34 0.04 -10.47
CA GLU A 90 -4.65 -0.51 -10.12
C GLU A 90 -5.17 0.08 -8.80
N LEU A 91 -4.34 0.14 -7.76
CA LEU A 91 -4.70 0.76 -6.48
C LEU A 91 -5.09 2.23 -6.62
N ILE A 92 -4.39 2.99 -7.46
CA ILE A 92 -4.76 4.39 -7.77
C ILE A 92 -6.11 4.43 -8.48
N THR A 93 -6.33 3.55 -9.46
CA THR A 93 -7.59 3.48 -10.21
C THR A 93 -8.75 3.16 -9.29
N ASP A 94 -8.59 2.22 -8.36
CA ASP A 94 -9.61 1.88 -7.38
C ASP A 94 -9.88 3.05 -6.43
N THR A 95 -8.84 3.62 -5.84
CA THR A 95 -8.97 4.73 -4.89
C THR A 95 -9.63 5.94 -5.55
N THR A 96 -9.27 6.26 -6.79
CA THR A 96 -9.87 7.37 -7.54
C THR A 96 -11.30 7.07 -7.99
N SER A 97 -11.61 5.82 -8.35
CA SER A 97 -12.98 5.39 -8.68
C SER A 97 -13.89 5.46 -7.46
N PHE A 98 -13.45 4.95 -6.30
CA PHE A 98 -14.15 5.10 -5.02
C PHE A 98 -14.33 6.57 -4.65
N ALA A 99 -13.28 7.39 -4.77
CA ALA A 99 -13.37 8.83 -4.51
C ALA A 99 -14.32 9.56 -5.47
N ARG A 100 -14.50 9.11 -6.72
CA ARG A 100 -15.46 9.68 -7.68
C ARG A 100 -16.90 9.24 -7.42
N VAL A 101 -17.11 8.01 -6.97
CA VAL A 101 -18.45 7.50 -6.65
C VAL A 101 -19.00 8.13 -5.37
N SER A 102 -18.13 8.60 -4.46
CA SER A 102 -18.53 8.89 -3.07
C SER A 102 -19.09 10.29 -2.70
N PRO A 103 -18.96 11.43 -3.43
CA PRO A 103 -19.45 12.69 -2.85
C PRO A 103 -20.80 13.19 -3.39
N ASP A 104 -21.14 12.99 -4.66
CA ASP A 104 -22.35 13.58 -5.23
C ASP A 104 -22.92 12.79 -6.42
N HIS A 105 -23.98 12.01 -6.13
CA HIS A 105 -24.73 11.26 -7.13
C HIS A 105 -25.68 12.15 -7.97
N SER A 106 -25.81 13.45 -7.67
CA SER A 106 -26.74 14.37 -8.38
C SER A 106 -26.51 14.40 -9.88
N LYS A 107 -25.24 14.29 -10.33
CA LYS A 107 -24.84 14.29 -11.74
C LYS A 107 -25.35 13.06 -12.50
N TYR A 108 -25.47 11.92 -11.81
CA TYR A 108 -25.98 10.69 -12.40
C TYR A 108 -27.50 10.57 -12.27
N ASN A 109 -28.14 11.25 -11.31
CA ASN A 109 -29.59 11.19 -11.10
C ASN A 109 -30.39 11.64 -12.34
N LYS A 110 -29.91 12.64 -13.08
CA LYS A 110 -30.53 13.05 -14.35
C LYS A 110 -30.46 11.94 -15.38
N LEU A 111 -29.27 11.36 -15.58
CA LEU A 111 -29.03 10.26 -16.51
C LEU A 111 -29.85 9.00 -16.13
N ILE A 112 -29.90 8.65 -14.84
CA ILE A 112 -30.70 7.54 -14.31
C ILE A 112 -32.18 7.79 -14.61
N LYS A 113 -32.70 8.99 -14.32
CA LYS A 113 -34.10 9.34 -14.60
C LYS A 113 -34.43 9.28 -16.09
N GLU A 114 -33.54 9.74 -16.95
CA GLU A 114 -33.68 9.65 -18.41
C GLU A 114 -33.66 8.20 -18.89
N LEU A 115 -32.72 7.37 -18.41
CA LEU A 115 -32.68 5.94 -18.73
C LEU A 115 -33.95 5.22 -18.27
N THR A 116 -34.41 5.46 -17.04
CA THR A 116 -35.66 4.88 -16.54
C THR A 116 -36.86 5.35 -17.36
N GLY A 117 -36.87 6.61 -17.81
CA GLY A 117 -37.90 7.15 -18.70
C GLY A 117 -37.93 6.45 -20.07
N ILE A 118 -36.77 6.22 -20.68
CA ILE A 118 -36.64 5.49 -21.96
C ILE A 118 -37.06 4.03 -21.79
N ILE A 119 -36.60 3.37 -20.73
CA ILE A 119 -37.02 2.01 -20.36
C ILE A 119 -38.55 1.96 -20.29
N ASN A 120 -39.18 2.81 -19.47
CA ASN A 120 -40.63 2.83 -19.34
C ASN A 120 -41.32 3.09 -20.68
N THR A 121 -40.84 4.06 -21.46
CA THR A 121 -41.43 4.38 -22.77
C THR A 121 -41.37 3.21 -23.75
N ASN A 122 -40.30 2.41 -23.73
CA ASN A 122 -40.15 1.24 -24.60
C ASN A 122 -40.94 0.02 -24.10
N TYR A 123 -41.06 -0.16 -22.78
CA TYR A 123 -41.78 -1.31 -22.19
C TYR A 123 -43.31 -1.10 -22.12
N GLN A 124 -43.79 0.13 -22.01
CA GLN A 124 -45.24 0.46 -21.99
C GLN A 124 -46.00 -0.03 -23.25
N PRO A 125 -45.54 0.20 -24.50
CA PRO A 125 -46.23 -0.30 -25.67
C PRO A 125 -46.17 -1.84 -25.80
N ILE A 126 -45.14 -2.50 -25.25
CA ILE A 126 -45.06 -3.97 -25.22
C ILE A 126 -46.07 -4.54 -24.21
N ALA A 127 -46.17 -3.95 -23.02
CA ALA A 127 -47.18 -4.32 -22.02
C ALA A 127 -48.62 -4.05 -22.52
N ASN A 128 -48.86 -2.89 -23.15
CA ASN A 128 -50.17 -2.52 -23.69
C ASN A 128 -50.59 -3.38 -24.90
N ARG A 129 -49.64 -3.81 -25.76
CA ARG A 129 -49.92 -4.80 -26.82
C ARG A 129 -50.31 -6.17 -26.26
N HIS A 130 -49.78 -6.54 -25.10
CA HIS A 130 -50.13 -7.80 -24.45
C HIS A 130 -51.52 -7.77 -23.80
N ASN A 131 -51.96 -6.61 -23.32
CA ASN A 131 -53.29 -6.41 -22.73
C ASN A 131 -54.40 -6.24 -23.79
N ARG A 132 -54.11 -5.59 -24.93
CA ARG A 132 -55.09 -5.37 -26.02
C ARG A 132 -55.52 -6.65 -26.74
N LYS A 133 -54.72 -7.72 -26.66
CA LYS A 133 -55.07 -9.05 -27.22
C LYS A 133 -56.06 -9.85 -26.36
N LYS A 134 -56.48 -9.32 -25.21
CA LYS A 134 -57.39 -10.01 -24.27
C LYS A 134 -58.84 -9.48 -24.30
N GLU A 135 -59.15 -8.45 -25.09
CA GLU A 135 -60.53 -7.98 -25.25
C GLU A 135 -61.22 -8.75 -26.40
N PRO A 136 -62.31 -9.50 -26.15
CA PRO A 136 -63.04 -10.20 -27.20
C PRO A 136 -63.82 -9.20 -28.07
N THR A 137 -63.57 -9.25 -29.38
CA THR A 137 -64.32 -8.51 -30.40
C THR A 137 -65.78 -8.98 -30.41
N THR A 138 -66.70 -8.21 -29.83
CA THR A 138 -68.14 -8.41 -30.03
C THR A 138 -68.56 -7.73 -31.33
N CYS A 139 -68.81 -8.52 -32.38
CA CYS A 139 -69.57 -8.08 -33.54
C CYS A 139 -71.04 -7.88 -33.13
N THR A 140 -71.57 -6.67 -33.23
CA THR A 140 -73.01 -6.42 -33.27
C THR A 140 -73.40 -6.07 -34.70
N ALA A 141 -74.10 -7.00 -35.34
CA ALA A 141 -74.76 -6.81 -36.62
C ALA A 141 -76.02 -5.92 -36.43
N GLY A 142 -76.22 -4.99 -37.35
CA GLY A 142 -77.44 -4.21 -37.54
C GLY A 142 -77.63 -3.98 -39.03
#